data_AF-M0MPS2-F1
#
_entry.id   AF-M0MPS2-F1
#
_cell.length_a   1.000
_cell.length_b   1.000
_cell.length_c   1.000
_cell.angle_alpha   90.00
_cell.angle_beta   90.00
_cell.angle_gamma   90.00
#
_symmetry.space_group_name_H-M   'P 1'
#
loop_
_entity.id
_entity.type
_entity.pdbx_description
1 polymer ?
#
loop_
_entity_poly.entity_id
_entity_poly.type
_entity_poly.pdbx_seq_one_letter_code
_entity_poly.pdbx_strand_id
1 'polypeptide(L)'
;MSTTHATNARAVVESLSYRDAPLDRTPARDDAVLAAYKYLITHRSVSRLGLVANVHPRRDAGLDSREWYELLVSPLLRELPGVSPPGPGTATWRYVPE
;
A
#
# COMPACT_ATOMS: atom_id res chain seq x y z
N MET A 1 1.11 -19.05 13.03
CA MET A 1 0.94 -17.94 14.01
C MET A 1 1.16 -16.61 13.31
N SER A 2 0.18 -16.09 12.55
CA SER A 2 0.35 -14.84 11.75
C SER A 2 -0.87 -13.91 11.80
N THR A 3 -1.82 -14.17 12.68
CA THR A 3 -3.07 -13.41 12.79
C THR A 3 -2.87 -12.02 13.38
N THR A 4 -1.91 -11.84 14.29
CA THR A 4 -1.67 -10.54 14.96
C THR A 4 -1.20 -9.44 14.01
N HIS A 5 -0.25 -9.74 13.10
CA HIS A 5 0.29 -8.74 12.16
C HIS A 5 -0.76 -8.32 11.11
N ALA A 6 -1.61 -9.27 10.68
CA ALA A 6 -2.64 -9.03 9.67
C ALA A 6 -3.84 -8.24 10.19
N THR A 7 -4.24 -8.46 11.46
CA THR A 7 -5.30 -7.68 12.13
C THR A 7 -4.85 -6.25 12.38
N ASN A 8 -3.59 -6.05 12.80
CA ASN A 8 -3.04 -4.71 13.01
C ASN A 8 -2.97 -3.90 11.70
N ALA A 9 -2.59 -4.52 10.58
CA ALA A 9 -2.51 -3.82 9.29
C ALA A 9 -3.86 -3.28 8.80
N ARG A 10 -4.97 -3.99 9.06
CA ARG A 10 -6.30 -3.56 8.63
C ARG A 10 -6.77 -2.33 9.40
N ALA A 11 -6.68 -2.37 10.74
CA ALA A 11 -7.07 -1.24 11.58
C ALA A 11 -6.28 0.03 11.25
N VAL A 12 -4.99 -0.11 10.95
CA VAL A 12 -4.14 1.02 10.54
C VAL A 12 -4.63 1.63 9.22
N VAL A 13 -4.90 0.82 8.20
CA VAL A 13 -5.42 1.33 6.91
C VAL A 13 -6.79 1.98 7.11
N GLU A 14 -7.66 1.39 7.92
CA GLU A 14 -8.98 1.95 8.21
C GLU A 14 -8.93 3.30 8.94
N SER A 15 -7.82 3.58 9.65
CA SER A 15 -7.55 4.84 10.35
C SER A 15 -6.92 5.93 9.45
N LEU A 16 -6.54 5.60 8.22
CA LEU A 16 -6.01 6.60 7.28
C LEU A 16 -7.08 7.65 6.99
N SER A 17 -6.69 8.91 7.13
CA SER A 17 -7.60 10.04 7.00
C SER A 17 -8.12 10.24 5.57
N TYR A 18 -7.43 9.73 4.54
CA TYR A 18 -7.64 10.02 3.10
C TYR A 18 -7.71 11.53 2.76
N ARG A 19 -7.58 12.42 3.74
CA ARG A 19 -7.80 13.87 3.65
C ARG A 19 -6.92 14.55 2.60
N ASP A 20 -5.72 14.03 2.40
CA ASP A 20 -4.75 14.51 1.43
C ASP A 20 -4.55 13.55 0.25
N ALA A 21 -5.40 12.50 0.15
CA ALA A 21 -5.40 11.59 -0.98
C ALA A 21 -6.22 12.18 -2.14
N PRO A 22 -5.79 12.00 -3.40
CA PRO A 22 -6.48 12.55 -4.55
C PRO A 22 -7.79 11.80 -4.91
N LEU A 23 -8.16 10.78 -4.12
CA LEU A 23 -9.29 9.90 -4.39
C LEU A 23 -10.16 9.72 -3.14
N ASP A 24 -11.48 9.67 -3.34
CA ASP A 24 -12.42 9.36 -2.27
C ASP A 24 -12.16 7.99 -1.65
N ARG A 25 -12.50 7.84 -0.38
CA ARG A 25 -12.44 6.55 0.30
C ARG A 25 -13.55 5.62 -0.18
N THR A 26 -13.20 4.39 -0.56
CA THR A 26 -14.15 3.30 -0.82
C THR A 26 -13.60 2.00 -0.25
N PRO A 27 -14.45 0.99 0.07
CA PRO A 27 -13.98 -0.29 0.56
C PRO A 27 -12.96 -0.97 -0.36
N ALA A 28 -13.15 -0.87 -1.69
CA ALA A 28 -12.22 -1.44 -2.67
C ALA A 28 -10.85 -0.75 -2.65
N ARG A 29 -10.82 0.57 -2.41
CA ARG A 29 -9.59 1.37 -2.30
C ARG A 29 -8.85 1.06 -1.00
N ASP A 30 -9.55 0.96 0.12
CA ASP A 30 -8.98 0.50 1.39
C ASP A 30 -8.37 -0.90 1.23
N ASP A 31 -9.08 -1.82 0.57
CA ASP A 31 -8.63 -3.18 0.31
C ASP A 31 -7.40 -3.25 -0.60
N ALA A 32 -7.25 -2.32 -1.54
CA ALA A 32 -6.08 -2.21 -2.40
C ALA A 32 -4.84 -1.75 -1.63
N VAL A 33 -4.99 -0.70 -0.80
CA VAL A 33 -3.91 -0.18 0.04
C VAL A 33 -3.49 -1.22 1.07
N LEU A 34 -4.45 -1.89 1.70
CA LEU A 34 -4.19 -2.98 2.65
C LEU A 34 -3.45 -4.15 2.00
N ALA A 35 -3.82 -4.52 0.77
CA ALA A 35 -3.14 -5.58 0.03
C ALA A 35 -1.70 -5.19 -0.33
N ALA A 36 -1.47 -3.95 -0.78
CA ALA A 36 -0.13 -3.43 -1.06
C ALA A 36 0.75 -3.41 0.20
N TYR A 37 0.19 -2.97 1.33
CA TYR A 37 0.91 -2.95 2.60
C TYR A 37 1.27 -4.35 3.11
N LYS A 38 0.32 -5.30 3.08
CA LYS A 38 0.59 -6.71 3.42
C LYS A 38 1.63 -7.33 2.50
N TYR A 39 1.57 -7.02 1.21
CA TYR A 39 2.56 -7.49 0.24
C TYR A 39 3.95 -6.95 0.59
N LEU A 40 4.06 -5.67 0.91
CA LEU A 40 5.32 -5.04 1.32
C LEU A 40 5.85 -5.61 2.65
N ILE A 41 5.01 -5.81 3.67
CA ILE A 41 5.41 -6.44 4.94
C ILE A 41 6.00 -7.84 4.68
N THR A 42 5.36 -8.60 3.81
CA THR A 42 5.76 -9.98 3.49
C THR A 42 7.11 -10.02 2.78
N HIS A 43 7.34 -9.14 1.81
CA HIS A 43 8.51 -9.18 0.94
C HIS A 43 9.66 -8.26 1.41
N ARG A 44 9.40 -7.39 2.40
CA ARG A 44 10.32 -6.41 3.00
C ARG A 44 10.86 -5.32 2.06
N SER A 45 10.96 -5.59 0.76
CA SER A 45 11.42 -4.66 -0.27
C SER A 45 10.69 -4.93 -1.59
N VAL A 46 9.99 -3.93 -2.14
CA VAL A 46 9.20 -4.09 -3.37
C VAL A 46 9.27 -2.85 -4.25
N SER A 47 9.46 -3.03 -5.56
CA SER A 47 9.45 -1.93 -6.53
C SER A 47 8.02 -1.51 -6.94
N ARG A 48 7.87 -0.35 -7.58
CA ARG A 48 6.60 0.03 -8.24
C ARG A 48 6.08 -1.09 -9.14
N LEU A 49 6.95 -1.63 -10.01
CA LEU A 49 6.58 -2.71 -10.93
C LEU A 49 6.18 -3.97 -10.15
N GLY A 50 6.85 -4.28 -9.04
CA GLY A 50 6.50 -5.41 -8.18
C GLY A 50 5.10 -5.28 -7.57
N LEU A 51 4.74 -4.09 -7.07
CA LEU A 51 3.39 -3.83 -6.55
C LEU A 51 2.34 -3.93 -7.65
N VAL A 52 2.58 -3.27 -8.79
CA VAL A 52 1.65 -3.30 -9.93
C VAL A 52 1.47 -4.73 -10.45
N ALA A 53 2.54 -5.50 -10.65
CA ALA A 53 2.42 -6.85 -11.20
C ALA A 53 1.72 -7.84 -10.26
N ASN A 54 1.87 -7.70 -8.93
CA ASN A 54 1.45 -8.72 -7.98
C ASN A 54 0.18 -8.38 -7.19
N VAL A 55 -0.17 -7.10 -7.09
CA VAL A 55 -1.31 -6.64 -6.27
C VAL A 55 -2.44 -6.09 -7.14
N HIS A 56 -2.12 -5.19 -8.08
CA HIS A 56 -3.13 -4.51 -8.92
C HIS A 56 -4.11 -5.46 -9.62
N PRO A 57 -3.70 -6.58 -10.29
CA PRO A 57 -4.62 -7.45 -11.02
C PRO A 57 -5.73 -8.09 -10.18
N ARG A 58 -5.60 -8.09 -8.85
CA ARG A 58 -6.59 -8.64 -7.91
C ARG A 58 -7.29 -7.59 -7.08
N ARG A 59 -6.79 -6.35 -7.10
CA ARG A 59 -7.14 -5.25 -6.18
C ARG A 59 -7.03 -3.89 -6.87
N ASP A 60 -7.52 -3.79 -8.11
CA ASP A 60 -7.41 -2.60 -8.94
C ASP A 60 -8.27 -1.41 -8.47
N ALA A 61 -9.28 -1.67 -7.65
CA ALA A 61 -10.26 -0.69 -7.19
C ALA A 61 -10.93 0.10 -8.34
N GLY A 62 -11.05 -0.52 -9.52
CA GLY A 62 -11.60 0.11 -10.73
C GLY A 62 -10.68 1.13 -11.41
N LEU A 63 -9.40 1.16 -11.06
CA LEU A 63 -8.39 2.06 -11.61
C LEU A 63 -7.45 1.32 -12.56
N ASP A 64 -6.91 2.01 -13.55
CA ASP A 64 -5.81 1.45 -14.33
C ASP A 64 -4.53 1.30 -13.49
N SER A 65 -3.54 0.56 -14.00
CA SER A 65 -2.32 0.25 -13.24
C SER A 65 -1.51 1.50 -12.84
N ARG A 66 -1.57 2.57 -13.63
CA ARG A 66 -0.87 3.81 -13.39
C ARG A 66 -1.60 4.63 -12.34
N GLU A 67 -2.89 4.87 -12.53
CA GLU A 67 -3.75 5.60 -11.61
C GLU A 67 -3.79 4.94 -10.24
N TRP A 68 -3.94 3.61 -10.21
CA TRP A 68 -3.89 2.83 -8.97
C TRP A 68 -2.61 3.05 -8.18
N TYR A 69 -1.46 3.10 -8.86
CA TYR A 69 -0.20 3.32 -8.18
C TYR A 69 -0.03 4.78 -7.75
N GLU A 70 -0.22 5.73 -8.69
CA GLU A 70 0.14 7.13 -8.51
C GLU A 70 -0.86 7.87 -7.62
N LEU A 71 -2.16 7.57 -7.75
CA LEU A 71 -3.23 8.29 -7.06
C LEU A 71 -3.71 7.59 -5.80
N LEU A 72 -3.60 6.26 -5.73
CA LEU A 72 -4.11 5.50 -4.58
C LEU A 72 -2.97 4.95 -3.70
N VAL A 73 -2.15 4.06 -4.23
CA VAL A 73 -1.22 3.28 -3.40
C VAL A 73 -0.04 4.10 -2.91
N SER A 74 0.69 4.78 -3.79
CA SER A 74 1.88 5.54 -3.42
C SER A 74 1.62 6.61 -2.34
N PRO A 75 0.58 7.47 -2.44
CA PRO A 75 0.35 8.51 -1.44
C PRO A 75 -0.11 7.95 -0.09
N LEU A 76 -0.79 6.81 -0.05
CA LEU A 76 -1.30 6.24 1.20
C LEU A 76 -0.32 5.26 1.85
N LEU A 77 0.39 4.47 1.05
CA LEU A 77 1.36 3.47 1.52
C LEU A 77 2.51 4.13 2.30
N ARG A 78 2.93 5.34 1.91
CA ARG A 78 4.00 6.07 2.60
C ARG A 78 3.64 6.56 4.00
N GLU A 79 2.34 6.68 4.30
CA GLU A 79 1.83 7.13 5.60
C GLU A 79 1.70 5.95 6.58
N LEU A 80 1.92 4.72 6.11
CA LEU A 80 1.78 3.52 6.93
C LEU A 80 3.02 3.29 7.80
N PRO A 81 2.84 2.82 9.05
CA PRO A 81 3.92 2.61 10.00
C PRO A 81 4.93 1.58 9.48
N GLY A 82 6.21 1.81 9.77
CA GLY A 82 7.31 0.97 9.30
C GLY A 82 7.56 1.01 7.78
N VAL A 83 6.81 1.80 7.01
CA VAL A 83 7.04 1.94 5.56
C VAL A 83 8.05 3.05 5.29
N SER A 84 9.08 2.71 4.54
CA SER A 84 10.02 3.66 3.95
C SER A 84 9.74 3.80 2.46
N PRO A 85 9.32 4.99 1.98
CA PRO A 85 9.09 5.20 0.56
C PRO A 85 10.40 5.19 -0.24
N PRO A 86 10.33 4.98 -1.57
CA PRO A 86 11.48 5.18 -2.45
C PRO A 86 11.98 6.63 -2.32
N GLY A 87 13.25 6.80 -1.97
CA GLY A 87 13.94 8.09 -1.96
C GLY A 87 14.76 8.34 -3.24
N PRO A 88 15.41 9.51 -3.37
CA PRO A 88 16.25 9.83 -4.52
C PRO A 88 17.29 8.73 -4.80
N GLY A 89 17.31 8.21 -6.03
CA GLY A 89 18.22 7.11 -6.42
C GLY A 89 17.80 5.71 -5.99
N THR A 90 16.66 5.54 -5.30
CA THR A 90 16.08 4.24 -4.95
C THR A 90 14.71 4.05 -5.58
N ALA A 91 14.43 2.88 -6.14
CA ALA A 91 13.17 2.58 -6.84
C ALA A 91 12.23 1.65 -6.02
N THR A 92 12.54 1.46 -4.73
CA THR A 92 12.02 0.35 -3.93
C THR A 92 11.45 0.85 -2.60
N TRP A 93 10.21 0.45 -2.34
CA TRP A 93 9.58 0.54 -1.02
C TRP A 93 10.24 -0.43 -0.08
N ARG A 94 10.41 -0.05 1.19
CA ARG A 94 10.93 -0.94 2.23
C ARG A 94 9.98 -0.98 3.42
N TYR A 95 9.92 -2.12 4.08
CA TYR A 95 9.26 -2.26 5.37
C TYR A 95 10.27 -2.68 6.43
N VAL A 96 10.43 -1.81 7.43
CA VAL A 96 11.27 -2.05 8.61
C VAL A 96 10.32 -2.06 9.81
N PRO A 97 10.14 -3.22 10.48
CA PRO A 97 9.36 -3.26 11.70
C PRO A 97 10.05 -2.42 12.77
N GLU A 98 9.28 -1.67 13.56
CA GLU A 98 9.76 -0.97 14.75
C GLU A 98 10.32 -1.93 15.80
#